data_AF-A0A093HUR8-F1
#
_entry.id   AF-A0A093HUR8-F1
#
_cell.length_a   1.000
_cell.length_b   1.000
_cell.length_c   1.000
_cell.angle_alpha   90.00
_cell.angle_beta   90.00
_cell.angle_gamma   90.00
#
_symmetry.space_group_name_H-M   'P 1'
#
loop_
_entity.id
_entity.type
_entity.pdbx_description
1 polymer ?
#
loop_
_entity_poly.entity_id
_entity_poly.type
_entity_poly.pdbx_seq_one_letter_code
_entity_poly.pdbx_strand_id
1 'polypeptide(L)'
;MTSYLAQEVRLARRHEEILSQRSVLLQQMETYLGDKKTKKTWQTQAADAAHKRNAALLNDIEAAEKKLQERVYLLPHPDTVKLETLYWASVEESLPKWEEFLLGRAETPIGFKKMKSAKWNI
;
A
#
# COMPACT_ATOMS: atom_id res chain seq x y z
N MET A 1 -53.70 -60.78 29.34
CA MET A 1 -52.80 -60.72 28.16
C MET A 1 -53.29 -59.60 27.28
N THR A 2 -52.50 -58.57 27.02
CA THR A 2 -52.82 -57.58 25.97
C THR A 2 -52.89 -58.33 24.64
N SER A 3 -53.97 -58.17 23.87
CA SER A 3 -54.14 -58.89 22.61
C SER A 3 -53.05 -58.47 21.62
N TYR A 4 -52.56 -59.42 20.83
CA TYR A 4 -51.55 -59.22 19.79
C TYR A 4 -51.86 -58.00 18.90
N LEU A 5 -53.14 -57.80 18.57
CA LEU A 5 -53.63 -56.64 17.82
C LEU A 5 -53.28 -55.29 18.48
N ALA A 6 -53.41 -55.18 19.81
CA ALA A 6 -53.09 -53.95 20.52
C ALA A 6 -51.58 -53.63 20.49
N GLN A 7 -50.72 -54.65 20.32
CA GLN A 7 -49.29 -54.47 20.16
C GLN A 7 -48.92 -54.02 18.74
N GLU A 8 -49.50 -54.63 17.71
CA GLU A 8 -49.30 -54.24 16.31
C GLU A 8 -49.72 -52.79 16.06
N VAL A 9 -50.87 -52.37 16.60
CA VAL A 9 -51.33 -50.98 16.49
C VAL A 9 -50.34 -50.00 17.13
N ARG A 10 -49.75 -50.35 18.28
CA ARG A 10 -48.72 -49.52 18.92
C ARG A 10 -47.43 -49.47 18.11
N LEU A 11 -47.03 -50.59 17.51
CA LEU A 11 -45.83 -50.66 16.68
C LEU A 11 -46.00 -49.83 15.41
N ALA A 12 -47.15 -49.93 14.74
CA ALA A 12 -47.49 -49.12 13.57
C ALA A 12 -47.46 -47.62 13.90
N ARG A 13 -48.04 -47.19 15.04
CA ARG A 13 -47.96 -45.78 15.47
C ARG A 13 -46.51 -45.31 15.66
N ARG A 14 -45.67 -46.10 16.32
CA ARG A 14 -44.23 -45.77 16.47
C ARG A 14 -43.52 -45.72 15.12
N HIS A 15 -43.88 -46.59 14.19
CA HIS A 15 -43.30 -46.59 12.85
C HIS A 15 -43.63 -45.30 12.11
N GLU A 16 -44.90 -44.88 12.14
CA GLU A 16 -45.33 -43.61 11.56
C GLU A 16 -44.63 -42.40 12.20
N GLU A 17 -44.44 -42.41 13.52
CA GLU A 17 -43.67 -41.38 14.22
C GLU A 17 -42.21 -41.33 13.73
N ILE A 18 -41.56 -42.49 13.57
CA ILE A 18 -40.19 -42.59 13.05
C ILE A 18 -40.11 -42.08 11.60
N LEU A 19 -41.08 -42.46 10.75
CA LEU A 19 -41.13 -42.00 9.36
C LEU A 19 -41.34 -40.49 9.28
N SER A 20 -42.23 -39.93 10.12
CA SER A 20 -42.46 -38.49 10.21
C SER A 20 -41.22 -37.73 10.67
N GLN A 21 -40.50 -38.22 11.68
CA GLN A 21 -39.24 -37.60 12.11
C GLN A 21 -38.17 -37.66 11.02
N ARG A 22 -38.07 -38.80 10.32
CA ARG A 22 -37.12 -38.98 9.22
C ARG A 22 -37.40 -38.02 8.06
N SER A 23 -38.67 -37.82 7.70
CA SER A 23 -39.03 -36.91 6.60
C SER A 23 -38.67 -35.45 6.93
N VAL A 24 -38.93 -35.01 8.16
CA VAL A 24 -38.54 -33.67 8.64
C VAL A 24 -37.02 -33.50 8.61
N LEU A 25 -36.27 -34.47 9.12
CA LEU A 25 -34.80 -34.41 9.12
C LEU A 25 -34.23 -34.35 7.69
N LEU A 26 -34.76 -35.16 6.78
CA LEU A 26 -34.33 -35.15 5.38
C LEU A 26 -34.58 -33.80 4.72
N GLN A 27 -35.75 -33.20 4.95
CA GLN A 27 -36.07 -31.87 4.44
C GLN A 27 -35.12 -30.80 5.01
N GLN A 28 -34.82 -30.85 6.31
CA GLN A 28 -33.85 -29.94 6.92
C GLN A 28 -32.45 -30.10 6.31
N MET A 29 -31.99 -31.33 6.11
CA MET A 29 -30.69 -31.59 5.47
C MET A 29 -30.63 -31.08 4.03
N GLU A 30 -31.71 -31.24 3.26
CA GLU A 30 -31.81 -30.72 1.89
C GLU A 30 -31.75 -29.19 1.87
N THR A 31 -32.52 -28.53 2.72
CA THR A 31 -32.49 -27.05 2.83
C THR A 31 -31.11 -26.54 3.22
N TYR A 32 -30.47 -27.16 4.21
CA TYR A 32 -29.13 -26.79 4.66
C TYR A 32 -28.07 -26.93 3.56
N LEU A 33 -28.13 -28.01 2.77
CA LEU A 33 -27.24 -28.21 1.63
C LEU A 33 -27.49 -27.17 0.53
N GLY A 34 -28.76 -26.85 0.26
CA GLY A 34 -29.16 -25.78 -0.66
C GLY A 34 -28.57 -24.43 -0.26
N ASP A 35 -28.80 -24.01 0.98
CA ASP A 35 -28.31 -22.74 1.52
C ASP A 35 -26.79 -22.66 1.56
N LYS A 36 -26.13 -23.76 1.91
CA LYS A 36 -24.66 -23.83 1.89
C LYS A 36 -24.12 -23.65 0.47
N LYS A 37 -24.79 -24.24 -0.54
CA LYS A 37 -24.40 -24.12 -1.94
C LYS A 37 -24.58 -22.69 -2.44
N THR A 38 -25.73 -22.06 -2.18
CA THR A 38 -26.00 -20.67 -2.60
C THR A 38 -25.05 -19.69 -1.91
N LYS A 39 -24.79 -19.85 -0.61
CA LYS A 39 -23.81 -19.02 0.12
C LYS A 39 -22.42 -19.13 -0.50
N LYS A 40 -21.97 -20.34 -0.84
CA LYS A 40 -20.67 -20.55 -1.48
C LYS A 40 -20.61 -19.87 -2.85
N THR A 41 -21.66 -19.97 -3.68
CA THR A 41 -21.68 -19.29 -4.99
C THR A 41 -21.64 -17.78 -4.86
N TRP A 42 -22.40 -17.20 -3.93
CA TRP A 42 -22.37 -15.76 -3.66
C TRP A 42 -20.98 -15.28 -3.20
N GLN A 43 -20.33 -16.04 -2.32
CA GLN A 43 -18.98 -15.74 -1.86
C GLN A 43 -17.94 -15.80 -2.99
N THR A 44 -18.00 -16.82 -3.85
CA THR A 44 -17.09 -16.93 -5.00
C THR A 44 -17.30 -15.77 -5.97
N GLN A 45 -18.56 -15.43 -6.28
CA GLN A 45 -18.85 -14.30 -7.17
C GLN A 45 -18.36 -12.97 -6.60
N ALA A 46 -18.54 -12.74 -5.29
CA ALA A 46 -18.03 -11.55 -4.62
C ALA A 46 -16.49 -11.48 -4.64
N ALA A 47 -15.82 -12.62 -4.41
CA ALA A 47 -14.37 -12.72 -4.49
C ALA A 47 -13.86 -12.46 -5.91
N ASP A 48 -14.50 -13.03 -6.94
CA ASP A 48 -14.12 -12.79 -8.34
C ASP A 48 -14.32 -11.34 -8.76
N ALA A 49 -15.42 -10.72 -8.32
CA ALA A 49 -15.68 -9.30 -8.58
C ALA A 49 -14.64 -8.40 -7.89
N ALA A 50 -14.29 -8.70 -6.64
CA ALA A 50 -13.24 -7.99 -5.91
C ALA A 50 -11.87 -8.19 -6.57
N HIS A 51 -11.57 -9.39 -7.03
CA HIS A 51 -10.31 -9.70 -7.72
C HIS A 51 -10.17 -8.90 -9.02
N LYS A 52 -11.22 -8.86 -9.85
CA LYS A 52 -11.24 -8.04 -11.08
C LYS A 52 -11.06 -6.56 -10.79
N ARG A 53 -11.76 -6.02 -9.79
CA ARG A 53 -11.60 -4.63 -9.36
C ARG A 53 -10.17 -4.35 -8.90
N ASN A 54 -9.60 -5.22 -8.08
CA ASN A 54 -8.26 -5.04 -7.54
C ASN A 54 -7.20 -5.10 -8.65
N ALA A 55 -7.35 -5.98 -9.64
CA ALA A 55 -6.47 -6.03 -10.80
C ALA A 55 -6.51 -4.74 -11.61
N ALA A 56 -7.70 -4.17 -11.85
CA ALA A 56 -7.84 -2.88 -12.54
C ALA A 56 -7.17 -1.74 -11.75
N LEU A 57 -7.43 -1.65 -10.44
CA LEU A 57 -6.82 -0.64 -9.59
C LEU A 57 -5.29 -0.76 -9.54
N LEU A 58 -4.75 -1.98 -9.53
CA LEU A 58 -3.31 -2.20 -9.50
C LEU A 58 -2.65 -1.73 -10.81
N ASN A 59 -3.29 -1.98 -11.95
CA ASN A 59 -2.83 -1.46 -13.24
C ASN A 59 -2.87 0.08 -13.28
N ASP A 60 -3.94 0.70 -12.75
CA ASP A 60 -4.07 2.16 -12.69
C ASP A 60 -2.98 2.78 -11.81
N ILE A 61 -2.66 2.15 -10.67
CA ILE A 61 -1.58 2.58 -9.78
C ILE A 61 -0.22 2.47 -10.48
N GLU A 62 0.05 1.34 -11.15
CA GLU A 62 1.31 1.14 -11.89
C GLU A 62 1.46 2.17 -13.02
N ALA A 63 0.38 2.48 -13.74
CA ALA A 63 0.39 3.51 -14.77
C ALA A 63 0.65 4.92 -14.18
N ALA A 64 0.03 5.23 -13.04
CA ALA A 64 0.26 6.49 -12.34
C ALA A 64 1.70 6.61 -11.82
N GLU A 65 2.27 5.52 -11.31
CA GLU A 65 3.66 5.45 -10.87
C GLU A 65 4.62 5.70 -12.02
N LYS A 66 4.47 5.01 -13.16
CA LYS A 66 5.32 5.22 -14.34
C LYS A 66 5.28 6.67 -14.81
N LYS A 67 4.08 7.26 -14.88
CA LYS A 67 3.91 8.67 -15.24
C LYS A 67 4.57 9.62 -14.25
N LEU A 68 4.56 9.29 -12.96
CA LEU A 68 5.26 10.08 -11.94
C LEU A 68 6.78 9.92 -12.08
N GLN A 69 7.28 8.70 -12.26
CA GLN A 69 8.69 8.44 -12.50
C GLN A 69 9.20 9.20 -13.72
N GLU A 70 8.50 9.13 -14.86
CA GLU A 70 8.81 9.93 -16.05
C GLU A 70 8.94 11.42 -15.73
N ARG A 71 8.03 11.99 -14.94
CA ARG A 71 8.11 13.40 -14.51
C ARG A 71 9.29 13.69 -13.60
N VAL A 72 9.62 12.79 -12.67
CA VAL A 72 10.76 12.94 -11.76
C VAL A 72 12.08 12.90 -12.53
N TYR A 73 12.19 12.05 -13.55
CA TYR A 73 13.39 12.00 -14.41
C TYR A 73 13.55 13.22 -15.32
N LEU A 74 12.48 14.01 -15.54
CA LEU A 74 12.45 15.14 -16.48
C LEU A 74 12.79 16.51 -15.85
N LEU A 75 13.72 16.54 -14.88
CA LEU A 75 14.26 17.74 -14.19
C LEU A 75 13.45 18.13 -12.93
N PRO A 76 14.12 18.64 -11.86
CA PRO A 76 13.43 19.19 -10.70
C PRO A 76 12.43 20.29 -11.09
N HIS A 77 11.39 20.47 -10.28
CA HIS A 77 10.36 21.49 -10.53
C HIS A 77 11.03 22.87 -10.75
N PRO A 78 10.58 23.69 -11.73
CA PRO A 78 11.10 25.03 -11.95
C PRO A 78 11.34 25.89 -10.69
N ASP A 79 10.46 25.80 -9.70
CA ASP A 79 10.61 26.53 -8.44
C ASP A 79 11.80 26.03 -7.61
N THR A 80 12.07 24.72 -7.60
CA THR A 80 13.26 24.15 -6.96
C THR A 80 14.55 24.58 -7.67
N VAL A 81 14.56 24.59 -9.00
CA VAL A 81 15.71 25.08 -9.79
C VAL A 81 15.95 26.57 -9.53
N LYS A 82 14.88 27.37 -9.47
CA LYS A 82 14.96 28.80 -9.17
C LYS A 82 15.48 29.05 -7.76
N LEU A 83 15.01 28.29 -6.77
CA LEU A 83 15.50 28.37 -5.38
C LEU A 83 16.98 28.01 -5.29
N GLU A 84 17.40 26.91 -5.93
CA GLU A 84 18.80 26.51 -5.99
C GLU A 84 19.67 27.61 -6.63
N THR A 85 19.21 28.19 -7.74
CA THR A 85 19.91 29.29 -8.41
C THR A 85 20.06 30.51 -7.50
N LEU A 86 18.98 30.92 -6.82
CA LEU A 86 19.01 32.06 -5.90
C LEU A 86 19.87 31.78 -4.67
N TYR A 87 19.86 30.54 -4.17
CA TYR A 87 20.70 30.12 -3.05
C TYR A 87 22.18 30.23 -3.42
N TRP A 88 22.61 29.65 -4.55
CA TRP A 88 24.02 29.72 -4.96
C TRP A 88 24.47 31.15 -5.25
N ALA A 89 23.60 31.98 -5.85
CA ALA A 89 23.89 33.41 -6.03
C ALA A 89 24.08 34.14 -4.70
N SER A 90 23.23 33.84 -3.69
CA SER A 90 23.35 34.42 -2.35
C SER A 90 24.62 33.94 -1.63
N VAL A 91 24.99 32.66 -1.80
CA VAL A 91 26.25 32.13 -1.28
C VAL A 91 27.42 32.88 -1.90
N GLU A 92 27.44 33.05 -3.23
CA GLU A 92 28.48 33.77 -3.96
C GLU A 92 28.60 35.25 -3.52
N GLU A 93 27.48 35.93 -3.31
CA GLU A 93 27.46 37.30 -2.76
C GLU A 93 27.98 37.36 -1.32
N SER A 94 27.72 36.31 -0.54
CA SER A 94 28.15 36.21 0.86
C SER A 94 29.59 35.70 0.99
N LEU A 95 30.22 35.22 -0.10
CA LEU A 95 31.61 34.77 -0.07
C LEU A 95 32.50 35.97 0.25
N PRO A 96 33.31 35.92 1.31
CA PRO A 96 34.10 37.08 1.65
C PRO A 96 35.26 37.22 0.65
N LYS A 97 35.58 38.46 0.29
CA LYS A 97 36.54 38.85 -0.78
C LYS A 97 37.99 38.36 -0.60
N TRP A 98 38.27 37.59 0.46
CA TRP A 98 39.59 37.01 0.67
C TRP A 98 39.96 36.02 -0.45
N GLU A 99 39.00 35.41 -1.16
CA GLU A 99 39.32 34.54 -2.29
C GLU A 99 40.04 35.30 -3.42
N GLU A 100 39.51 36.45 -3.86
CA GLU A 100 40.15 37.30 -4.87
C GLU A 100 41.52 37.81 -4.40
N PHE A 101 41.64 38.10 -3.10
CA PHE A 101 42.91 38.47 -2.47
C PHE A 101 43.93 37.32 -2.47
N LEU A 102 43.51 36.11 -2.10
CA LEU A 102 44.36 34.91 -2.11
C LEU A 102 44.78 34.51 -3.54
N LEU A 103 43.92 34.75 -4.52
CA LEU A 103 44.20 34.55 -5.95
C LEU A 103 45.04 35.68 -6.56
N GLY A 104 45.43 36.69 -5.78
CA GLY A 104 46.27 37.81 -6.22
C GLY A 104 45.59 38.79 -7.18
N ARG A 105 44.25 38.75 -7.27
CA ARG A 105 43.43 39.59 -8.15
C ARG A 105 42.87 40.83 -7.44
N ALA A 106 42.87 40.86 -6.11
CA ALA A 106 42.43 42.00 -5.31
C ALA A 106 43.58 42.65 -4.52
N GLU A 107 43.43 43.94 -4.23
CA GLU A 107 44.36 44.70 -3.40
C GLU A 107 44.44 44.16 -1.96
N THR A 108 45.57 44.39 -1.29
CA THR A 108 45.79 43.91 0.07
C THR A 108 44.78 44.58 1.02
N PRO A 109 44.01 43.82 1.82
CA PRO A 109 43.08 44.42 2.75
C PRO A 109 43.81 45.29 3.77
N ILE A 110 43.20 46.41 4.14
CA ILE A 110 43.72 47.38 5.10
C ILE A 110 43.97 46.66 6.44
N GLY A 111 45.24 46.51 6.81
CA GLY A 111 45.68 45.77 8.01
C GLY A 111 46.58 44.56 7.74
N PHE A 112 46.75 44.13 6.48
CA PHE A 112 47.64 43.01 6.14
C PHE A 112 49.12 43.40 6.30
N LYS A 113 49.69 43.17 7.48
CA LYS A 113 51.15 43.24 7.69
C LYS A 113 51.78 41.96 7.14
N LYS A 114 52.48 42.07 5.99
CA LYS A 114 53.40 41.03 5.52
C LYS A 114 54.41 40.75 6.64
N MET A 115 54.24 39.63 7.33
CA MET A 115 55.21 39.17 8.32
C MET A 115 56.47 38.83 7.53
N LYS A 116 57.56 39.58 7.77
CA LYS A 116 58.83 39.36 7.08
C LYS A 116 59.20 37.90 7.31
N SER A 117 59.51 37.19 6.22
CA SER A 117 60.04 35.83 6.30
C SER A 117 61.24 35.85 7.23
N ALA A 118 61.08 35.27 8.41
CA ALA A 118 62.22 34.96 9.25
C ALA A 118 63.05 33.98 8.43
N LYS A 119 64.19 34.45 7.94
CA LYS A 119 65.21 33.59 7.36
C LYS A 119 65.64 32.66 8.48
N TRP A 120 65.11 31.45 8.48
CA TRP A 120 65.73 30.34 9.19
C TRP A 120 67.02 30.06 8.42
N ASN A 121 68.11 30.65 8.89
CA ASN A 121 69.43 30.21 8.49
C ASN A 121 69.65 28.84 9.14
N ILE A 122 70.07 27.92 8.29
CA ILE A 122 70.45 26.52 8.56
C ILE A 122 71.46 26.44 9.71
#